data_AF-A0A1Z8QEK5-F1
#
_entry.id   AF-A0A1Z8QEK5-F1
#
_cell.length_a   1.000
_cell.length_b   1.000
_cell.length_c   1.000
_cell.angle_alpha   90.00
_cell.angle_beta   90.00
_cell.angle_gamma   90.00
#
_symmetry.space_group_name_H-M   'P 1'
#
loop_
_entity.id
_entity.type
_entity.pdbx_description
1 polymer ?
#
loop_
_entity_poly.entity_id
_entity_poly.type
_entity_poly.pdbx_seq_one_letter_code
_entity_poly.pdbx_strand_id
1 'polypeptide(L)' 'MLSQSESEIIKTLKGMENSQKDLKHELIKMMWYMRGGLSYTEASSLSPTEREIIASLVKDNLETTKKSGQPFF' A
#
# COMPACT_ATOMS: atom_id res chain seq x y z
N MET A 1 11.12 -21.09 -12.41
CA MET A 1 11.49 -21.53 -11.05
C MET A 1 12.26 -22.84 -11.07
N LEU A 2 11.76 -23.90 -11.71
CA LEU A 2 12.46 -25.19 -11.75
C LEU A 2 13.74 -25.24 -12.61
N SER A 3 14.03 -24.19 -13.40
CA SER A 3 15.24 -24.05 -14.22
C SER A 3 16.23 -23.01 -13.70
N GLN A 4 15.96 -22.40 -12.54
CA GLN A 4 16.83 -21.36 -11.96
C GLN A 4 17.94 -22.01 -11.14
N SER A 5 19.10 -21.36 -11.10
CA SER A 5 20.16 -21.76 -10.16
C SER A 5 19.71 -21.51 -8.71
N GLU A 6 20.27 -22.23 -7.75
CA GLU A 6 19.95 -22.09 -6.31
C GLU A 6 20.05 -20.62 -5.83
N SER A 7 21.11 -19.93 -6.25
CA SER A 7 21.32 -18.51 -5.93
C SER A 7 20.22 -17.60 -6.51
N GLU A 8 19.76 -17.87 -7.74
CA GLU A 8 18.66 -17.12 -8.36
C GLU A 8 17.34 -17.39 -7.65
N ILE A 9 17.07 -18.63 -7.25
CA ILE A 9 15.88 -19.01 -6.48
C ILE A 9 15.84 -18.21 -5.16
N ILE A 10 16.94 -18.18 -4.41
CA ILE A 10 17.04 -17.43 -3.15
C ILE A 10 16.80 -15.93 -3.39
N LYS A 11 17.38 -15.36 -4.46
CA LYS A 11 17.19 -13.96 -4.81
C LYS A 11 15.72 -13.65 -5.15
N THR A 12 15.07 -14.52 -5.93
CA THR A 12 13.65 -14.38 -6.26
C THR A 12 12.77 -14.45 -5.02
N LEU A 13 13.01 -15.42 -4.11
CA LEU A 13 12.25 -15.55 -2.87
C LEU A 13 12.37 -14.29 -1.99
N LYS A 14 13.58 -13.76 -1.81
CA LYS A 14 13.79 -12.50 -1.08
C LYS A 14 13.07 -11.32 -1.73
N GLY A 15 13.04 -11.27 -3.07
CA GLY A 15 12.27 -10.27 -3.81
C GLY A 15 10.78 -10.37 -3.51
N MET A 16 10.22 -11.58 -3.56
CA MET A 16 8.81 -11.83 -3.26
C MET A 16 8.44 -11.49 -1.81
N GLU A 17 9.30 -11.81 -0.84
CA GLU A 17 9.11 -11.42 0.57
C GLU A 17 9.05 -9.89 0.75
N ASN A 18 9.93 -9.16 0.06
CA ASN A 18 9.93 -7.70 0.11
C ASN A 18 8.67 -7.12 -0.53
N SER A 19 8.30 -7.57 -1.74
CA SER A 19 7.06 -7.14 -2.39
C SER A 19 5.83 -7.43 -1.54
N GLN A 20 5.80 -8.55 -0.83
CA GLN A 20 4.73 -8.88 0.11
C GLN A 20 4.68 -7.91 1.30
N LYS A 21 5.82 -7.47 1.82
CA LYS A 21 5.87 -6.49 2.92
C LYS A 21 5.42 -5.11 2.45
N ASP A 22 5.87 -4.69 1.28
CA ASP A 22 5.52 -3.41 0.68
C ASP A 22 4.01 -3.31 0.43
N LEU A 23 3.41 -4.36 -0.13
CA LEU A 23 1.96 -4.42 -0.35
C LEU A 23 1.19 -4.31 0.97
N LYS A 24 1.56 -5.10 2.00
CA LYS A 24 0.89 -5.01 3.31
C LYS A 24 1.01 -3.61 3.91
N HIS A 25 2.17 -2.99 3.79
CA HIS A 25 2.40 -1.65 4.28
C HIS A 25 1.53 -0.61 3.56
N GLU A 26 1.40 -0.70 2.24
CA GLU A 26 0.50 0.13 1.43
C GLU A 26 -0.96 -0.02 1.89
N LEU A 27 -1.46 -1.25 2.01
CA LEU A 27 -2.84 -1.52 2.42
C LEU A 27 -3.13 -0.99 3.83
N ILE A 28 -2.25 -1.25 4.80
CA ILE A 28 -2.42 -0.79 6.18
C ILE A 28 -2.39 0.73 6.28
N LYS A 29 -1.47 1.37 5.54
CA LYS A 29 -1.39 2.83 5.47
C LYS A 29 -2.69 3.43 4.92
N MET A 30 -3.25 2.83 3.88
CA MET A 30 -4.53 3.24 3.31
C MET A 30 -5.68 3.13 4.31
N MET A 31 -5.82 1.99 4.99
CA MET A 31 -6.84 1.80 6.04
C MET A 31 -6.73 2.85 7.14
N TRP A 32 -5.49 3.17 7.57
CA TRP A 32 -5.24 4.17 8.60
C TRP A 32 -5.68 5.56 8.15
N TYR A 33 -5.31 5.98 6.94
CA TYR A 33 -5.74 7.26 6.37
C TYR A 33 -7.25 7.36 6.15
N MET A 34 -7.89 6.23 5.84
CA MET A 34 -9.34 6.14 5.71
C MET A 34 -10.07 5.98 7.06
N ARG A 35 -9.33 5.98 8.18
CA ARG A 35 -9.88 5.95 9.55
C ARG A 35 -10.82 4.78 9.80
N GLY A 36 -10.49 3.62 9.23
CA GLY A 36 -11.32 2.41 9.35
C GLY A 36 -12.53 2.36 8.42
N GLY A 37 -12.72 3.34 7.54
CA GLY A 37 -13.71 3.29 6.45
C GLY A 37 -13.37 2.29 5.34
N LEU A 38 -12.22 1.61 5.45
CA LEU A 38 -11.79 0.51 4.60
C LEU A 38 -11.18 -0.58 5.49
N SER A 39 -11.74 -1.79 5.46
CA SER A 39 -11.21 -2.94 6.15
C SER A 39 -10.04 -3.57 5.38
N TYR A 40 -9.26 -4.43 6.05
CA TYR A 40 -8.12 -5.10 5.41
C TYR A 40 -8.56 -6.02 4.26
N THR A 41 -9.71 -6.67 4.41
CA THR A 41 -10.28 -7.55 3.39
C THR A 41 -10.71 -6.76 2.15
N GLU A 42 -11.36 -5.62 2.34
CA GLU A 42 -11.74 -4.73 1.24
C GLU A 42 -10.50 -4.15 0.55
N ALA A 43 -9.52 -3.66 1.33
CA ALA A 43 -8.26 -3.14 0.79
C ALA A 43 -7.51 -4.20 -0.03
N SER A 44 -7.51 -5.46 0.44
CA SER A 44 -6.88 -6.59 -0.26
C SER A 44 -7.61 -6.98 -1.55
N SER A 45 -8.88 -6.57 -1.70
CA SER A 45 -9.70 -6.85 -2.89
C SER A 45 -9.58 -5.77 -3.97
N LEU A 46 -8.94 -4.63 -3.65
CA LEU A 46 -8.74 -3.53 -4.59
C LEU A 46 -7.68 -3.84 -5.64
N SER A 47 -7.98 -3.48 -6.88
CA SER A 47 -7.00 -3.44 -7.96
C SER A 47 -5.91 -2.39 -7.68
N PRO A 48 -4.70 -2.53 -8.29
CA PRO A 48 -3.65 -1.53 -8.16
C PRO A 48 -4.11 -0.11 -8.54
N THR A 49 -4.92 0.01 -9.60
CA THR A 49 -5.44 1.31 -10.07
C THR A 49 -6.37 1.96 -9.04
N GLU A 50 -7.26 1.19 -8.41
CA GLU A 50 -8.12 1.72 -7.33
C GLU A 50 -7.27 2.20 -6.14
N ARG A 51 -6.22 1.45 -5.81
CA ARG A 51 -5.29 1.82 -4.72
C ARG A 51 -4.54 3.11 -5.01
N GLU A 52 -4.12 3.33 -6.27
CA GLU A 52 -3.49 4.57 -6.71
C GLU A 52 -4.45 5.78 -6.62
N ILE A 53 -5.71 5.60 -7.01
CA ILE A 53 -6.74 6.65 -6.90
C ILE A 53 -6.94 7.06 -5.44
N ILE A 54 -7.08 6.09 -4.54
CA ILE A 54 -7.24 6.35 -3.10
C ILE A 54 -6.00 7.06 -2.54
N ALA A 55 -4.80 6.62 -2.93
CA ALA A 55 -3.56 7.25 -2.50
C ALA A 55 -3.47 8.73 -2.94
N SER A 56 -3.95 9.06 -4.14
CA SER A 56 -4.05 10.46 -4.61
C SER A 56 -5.00 11.28 -3.75
N LEU A 57 -6.21 10.75 -3.47
CA LEU A 57 -7.19 11.44 -2.63
C LEU A 57 -6.66 11.72 -1.22
N VAL A 58 -5.97 10.75 -0.62
CA VAL A 58 -5.31 10.93 0.68
C VAL A 58 -4.28 12.05 0.63
N LYS A 59 -3.46 12.11 -0.42
CA LYS A 59 -2.46 13.17 -0.62
C LYS A 59 -3.11 14.54 -0.75
N ASP A 60 -4.16 14.65 -1.55
CA ASP A 60 -4.88 15.93 -1.76
C ASP A 60 -5.54 16.42 -0.47
N ASN A 61 -6.09 15.51 0.33
CA ASN A 61 -6.63 15.83 1.65
C ASN A 61 -5.54 16.32 2.61
N LEU A 62 -4.38 15.64 2.66
CA LEU A 62 -3.24 16.07 3.48
C LEU A 62 -2.75 17.48 3.09
N GLU A 63 -2.62 17.75 1.79
CA GLU A 63 -2.22 19.07 1.30
C GLU A 63 -3.28 20.14 1.61
N THR A 64 -4.56 19.79 1.54
CA THR A 64 -5.67 20.69 1.90
C THR A 64 -5.62 21.04 3.37
N THR A 65 -5.52 20.04 4.25
CA THR A 65 -5.42 20.23 5.71
C THR A 65 -4.22 21.09 6.08
N LYS A 66 -3.07 20.86 5.42
CA LYS A 66 -1.85 21.66 5.60
C LYS A 66 -2.06 23.12 5.18
N LYS A 67 -2.70 23.38 4.03
CA LYS A 67 -2.97 24.73 3.52
C LYS A 67 -4.02 25.47 4.34
N SER A 68 -5.03 24.77 4.84
CA SER A 68 -6.10 25.36 5.64
C SER A 68 -5.70 25.59 7.11
N GLY A 69 -4.54 25.10 7.54
CA GLY A 69 -4.10 25.15 8.94
C GLY A 69 -4.97 24.32 9.87
N GLN A 70 -5.74 23.37 9.31
CA GLN A 70 -6.57 22.49 10.13
C GLN A 70 -5.69 21.38 10.70
N PRO A 71 -5.98 20.86 11.89
CA PRO A 71 -5.27 19.70 12.39
C PRO A 71 -5.55 18.47 11.53
N PHE A 72 -4.50 17.71 11.19
CA PHE A 72 -4.65 16.38 10.62
C PHE A 72 -4.60 15.37 11.77
N PHE A 73 -5.75 14.75 12.05
CA PHE A 73 -5.86 13.66 13.02
C PHE A 73 -5.91 12.31 12.30
#